data_AF-A0A3M8DHZ6-F1
#
_entry.id   AF-A0A3M8DHZ6-F1
#
_cell.length_a   1.000
_cell.length_b   1.000
_cell.length_c   1.000
_cell.angle_alpha   90.00
_cell.angle_beta   90.00
_cell.angle_gamma   90.00
#
_symmetry.space_group_name_H-M   'P 1'
#
loop_
_entity.id
_entity.type
_entity.pdbx_description
1 polymer ?
#
loop_
_entity_poly.entity_id
_entity_poly.type
_entity_poly.pdbx_seq_one_letter_code
_entity_poly.pdbx_strand_id
1 'polypeptide(L)'
;MTITDVKEAFLACDYPFYKQLTIECNEAVCILYSLHSSCQKPITLQLSTRDALVHQIAVEIIKLRCLELQVHQNNLVQKAS
;
A
#
# COMPACT_ATOMS: atom_id res chain seq x y z
N MET A 1 16.90 -3.18 -8.99
CA MET A 1 16.28 -2.02 -8.30
C MET A 1 16.83 -1.94 -6.88
N THR A 2 16.92 -0.74 -6.35
CA THR A 2 17.37 -0.41 -5.00
C THR A 2 16.20 -0.01 -4.12
N ILE A 3 16.42 0.12 -2.81
CA ILE A 3 15.42 0.70 -1.90
C ILE A 3 14.98 2.08 -2.39
N THR A 4 15.92 2.90 -2.89
CA THR A 4 15.62 4.24 -3.39
C THR A 4 14.62 4.22 -4.55
N ASP A 5 14.77 3.29 -5.49
CA ASP A 5 13.85 3.15 -6.63
C ASP A 5 12.41 2.86 -6.14
N VAL A 6 12.26 2.04 -5.10
CA VAL A 6 10.96 1.72 -4.50
C VAL A 6 10.37 2.94 -3.80
N LYS A 7 11.19 3.72 -3.08
CA LYS A 7 10.75 4.97 -2.45
C LYS A 7 10.28 5.98 -3.49
N GLU A 8 11.01 6.12 -4.59
CA GLU A 8 10.61 7.00 -5.69
C GLU A 8 9.31 6.54 -6.35
N ALA A 9 9.08 5.23 -6.48
CA ALA A 9 7.83 4.70 -7.01
C ALA A 9 6.63 5.00 -6.09
N PHE A 10 6.81 4.94 -4.77
CA PHE A 10 5.79 5.39 -3.80
C PHE A 10 5.51 6.89 -3.92
N LEU A 11 6.54 7.71 -4.11
CA LEU A 11 6.39 9.15 -4.34
C LEU A 11 5.66 9.44 -5.65
N ALA A 12 5.92 8.68 -6.72
CA ALA A 12 5.21 8.81 -7.99
C ALA A 12 3.71 8.46 -7.89
N CYS A 13 3.31 7.71 -6.86
CA CYS A 13 1.91 7.42 -6.55
C CYS A 13 1.28 8.41 -5.57
N ASP A 14 2.00 9.50 -5.20
CA ASP A 14 1.62 10.42 -4.13
C ASP A 14 1.26 9.73 -2.81
N TYR A 15 1.92 8.59 -2.52
CA TYR A 15 1.60 7.74 -1.37
C TYR A 15 2.84 7.35 -0.57
N PRO A 16 3.39 8.26 0.25
CA PRO A 16 4.57 7.98 1.09
C PRO A 16 4.25 7.17 2.36
N PHE A 17 3.06 6.56 2.48
CA PHE A 17 2.58 5.93 3.71
C PHE A 17 2.86 4.42 3.74
N TYR A 18 4.14 4.07 3.90
CA TYR A 18 4.60 2.69 4.14
C TYR A 18 5.59 2.60 5.30
N LYS A 19 5.71 1.42 5.93
CA LYS A 19 6.69 1.12 6.99
C LYS A 19 7.39 -0.20 6.72
N GLN A 20 8.53 -0.39 7.41
CA GLN A 20 9.31 -1.63 7.39
C GLN A 20 9.67 -2.09 5.97
N LEU A 21 10.05 -1.15 5.10
CA LEU A 21 10.47 -1.46 3.74
C LEU A 21 11.80 -2.23 3.78
N THR A 22 11.76 -3.48 3.33
CA THR A 22 12.93 -4.33 3.11
C THR A 22 12.98 -4.79 1.65
N ILE A 23 14.19 -5.09 1.17
CA ILE A 23 14.37 -5.77 -0.11
C ILE A 23 14.96 -7.14 0.17
N GLU A 24 14.28 -8.16 -0.34
CA GLU A 24 14.68 -9.55 -0.22
C GLU A 24 14.75 -10.14 -1.62
N CYS A 25 15.96 -10.49 -2.08
CA CYS A 25 16.22 -10.96 -3.43
C CYS A 25 15.67 -10.01 -4.52
N ASN A 26 14.54 -10.34 -5.13
CA ASN A 26 13.90 -9.58 -6.20
C ASN A 26 12.52 -9.03 -5.79
N GLU A 27 12.29 -8.91 -4.49
CA GLU A 27 11.03 -8.43 -3.94
C GLU A 27 11.28 -7.28 -2.96
N ALA A 28 10.34 -6.33 -2.93
CA ALA A 28 10.24 -5.35 -1.86
C ALA A 28 9.04 -5.68 -0.98
N VAL A 29 9.29 -5.86 0.31
CA VAL A 29 8.25 -6.15 1.30
C VAL A 29 8.07 -4.93 2.18
N CYS A 30 6.84 -4.51 2.41
CA CYS A 30 6.52 -3.42 3.33
C CYS A 30 5.08 -3.49 3.83
N ILE A 31 4.75 -2.62 4.78
CA ILE A 31 3.38 -2.44 5.27
C ILE A 31 2.86 -1.10 4.78
N LEU A 32 1.81 -1.12 3.96
CA LEU A 32 1.00 0.07 3.67
C LEU A 32 0.12 0.40 4.86
N TYR A 33 -0.01 1.68 5.19
CA TYR A 33 -0.94 2.12 6.23
C TYR A 33 -1.78 3.31 5.77
N SER A 34 -2.98 3.39 6.31
CA SER A 34 -3.88 4.52 6.11
C SER A 34 -3.51 5.70 7.02
N LEU A 35 -3.76 6.92 6.53
CA LEU A 35 -3.83 8.11 7.39
C LEU A 35 -5.21 8.34 8.00
N HIS A 36 -6.26 7.71 7.46
CA HIS A 36 -7.65 8.03 7.81
C HIS A 36 -8.30 6.95 8.68
N SER A 37 -7.65 5.79 8.81
CA SER A 37 -8.17 4.66 9.58
C SER A 37 -7.04 3.86 10.22
N SER A 38 -7.41 2.84 11.00
CA SER A 38 -6.49 1.83 11.51
C SER A 38 -6.12 0.76 10.47
N CYS A 39 -6.59 0.89 9.22
CA CYS A 39 -6.30 -0.08 8.18
C CYS A 39 -4.81 -0.05 7.83
N GLN A 40 -4.23 -1.24 7.83
CA GLN A 40 -2.88 -1.49 7.36
C GLN A 40 -2.87 -2.78 6.56
N LYS A 41 -1.94 -2.89 5.63
CA LYS A 41 -1.85 -4.01 4.71
C LYS A 41 -0.38 -4.36 4.44
N PRO A 42 0.08 -5.57 4.80
CA PRO A 42 1.37 -6.07 4.33
C PRO A 42 1.29 -6.32 2.82
N ILE A 43 2.30 -5.87 2.09
CA ILE A 43 2.40 -6.02 0.64
C ILE A 43 3.79 -6.50 0.23
N THR A 44 3.82 -7.24 -0.87
CA THR A 44 5.03 -7.71 -1.54
C THR A 44 4.99 -7.21 -2.98
N LEU A 45 6.05 -6.54 -3.41
CA LEU A 45 6.18 -5.93 -4.72
C LEU A 45 7.30 -6.60 -5.49
N GLN A 46 7.02 -7.05 -6.71
CA GLN A 46 8.02 -7.65 -7.59
C GLN A 46 8.89 -6.56 -8.20
N LEU A 47 10.19 -6.63 -7.94
CA LEU A 47 11.17 -5.71 -8.49
C LEU A 47 11.43 -6.07 -9.96
N SER A 48 10.95 -5.21 -10.85
CA SER A 48 11.09 -5.40 -12.30
C SER A 48 11.44 -4.08 -12.96
N THR A 49 10.48 -3.39 -13.58
CA THR A 49 10.63 -2.04 -14.10
C THR A 49 9.99 -1.01 -13.17
N ARG A 50 10.37 0.27 -13.30
CA ARG A 50 9.76 1.36 -12.54
C ARG A 50 8.25 1.44 -12.78
N ASP A 51 7.80 1.35 -14.03
CA ASP A 51 6.38 1.44 -14.37
C ASP A 51 5.58 0.27 -13.81
N ALA A 52 6.14 -0.94 -13.86
CA ALA A 52 5.51 -2.11 -13.26
C ALA A 52 5.43 -1.99 -11.74
N LEU A 53 6.44 -1.38 -11.10
CA LEU A 53 6.43 -1.14 -9.66
C LEU A 53 5.38 -0.10 -9.25
N VAL A 54 5.32 1.03 -9.97
CA VAL A 54 4.29 2.07 -9.78
C VAL A 54 2.90 1.47 -9.95
N HIS A 55 2.69 0.67 -10.98
CA HIS A 55 1.40 -0.01 -11.20
C HIS A 55 1.03 -0.92 -10.03
N GLN A 56 1.96 -1.77 -9.56
CA GLN A 56 1.72 -2.64 -8.41
C GLN A 56 1.37 -1.83 -7.15
N ILE A 57 2.11 -0.75 -6.87
CA ILE A 57 1.85 0.13 -5.73
C ILE A 57 0.44 0.75 -5.85
N ALA A 58 0.07 1.28 -7.01
CA ALA A 58 -1.25 1.86 -7.24
C ALA A 58 -2.38 0.84 -6.97
N VAL A 59 -2.22 -0.39 -7.45
CA VAL A 59 -3.17 -1.49 -7.20
C VAL A 59 -3.30 -1.76 -5.69
N GLU A 60 -2.19 -1.81 -4.97
CA GLU A 60 -2.21 -2.08 -3.53
C GLU A 60 -2.82 -0.93 -2.72
N ILE A 61 -2.61 0.33 -3.13
CA ILE A 61 -3.28 1.51 -2.55
C ILE A 61 -4.80 1.41 -2.76
N ILE A 62 -5.24 1.10 -3.98
CA ILE A 62 -6.68 0.94 -4.28
C ILE A 62 -7.30 -0.14 -3.39
N LYS A 63 -6.63 -1.30 -3.24
CA LYS A 63 -7.11 -2.37 -2.36
C LYS A 63 -7.20 -1.91 -0.90
N LEU A 64 -6.23 -1.13 -0.41
CA LEU A 64 -6.29 -0.56 0.94
C LEU A 64 -7.49 0.39 1.09
N ARG A 65 -7.74 1.26 0.12
CA ARG A 65 -8.92 2.16 0.13
C ARG A 65 -10.24 1.40 0.10
N CYS A 66 -10.33 0.32 -0.68
CA CYS A 66 -11.52 -0.53 -0.66
C CYS A 66 -11.76 -1.16 0.72
N LEU A 67 -10.69 -1.61 1.39
CA LEU A 67 -10.78 -2.14 2.76
C LEU A 67 -11.27 -1.06 3.74
N GLU A 68 -10.75 0.17 3.64
CA GLU A 68 -11.20 1.29 4.47
C GLU A 68 -12.70 1.56 4.32
N LEU A 69 -13.18 1.58 3.08
CA LEU A 69 -14.60 1.80 2.77
C LEU A 69 -15.47 0.69 3.35
N GLN A 70 -15.05 -0.56 3.24
CA GLN A 70 -15.78 -1.70 3.82
C GLN A 70 -15.84 -1.61 5.35
N VAL A 71 -14.73 -1.30 6.02
CA VAL A 71 -14.69 -1.12 7.47
C VAL A 71 -15.60 0.04 7.89
N HIS A 72 -15.57 1.15 7.16
CA HIS A 72 -16.43 2.30 7.43
C HIS A 72 -17.91 1.94 7.31
N GLN A 73 -18.31 1.25 6.23
CA GLN A 73 -19.68 0.79 6.03
C GLN A 73 -20.15 -0.14 7.14
N ASN A 74 -19.34 -1.12 7.53
CA ASN A 74 -19.67 -2.04 8.62
C ASN A 74 -19.90 -1.31 9.95
N ASN A 75 -19.06 -0.30 10.25
CA ASN A 75 -19.20 0.50 11.46
C ASN A 75 -20.49 1.36 11.45
N LEU A 76 -20.92 1.84 10.28
CA LEU A 76 -22.19 2.58 10.15
C LEU A 76 -23.39 1.67 10.37
N VAL A 77 -23.38 0.45 9.80
CA VAL A 77 -24.46 -0.54 9.98
C VAL A 77 -24.57 -0.96 11.45
N GLN A 78 -23.45 -1.21 12.13
CA GLN A 78 -23.44 -1.57 13.55
C GLN A 78 -23.95 -0.46 14.46
N LYS A 79 -23.73 0.82 14.13
CA LYS A 79 -24.24 1.96 14.90
C LYS A 79 -25.73 2.24 14.68
N ALA A 80 -26.30 1.72 13.60
CA ALA A 80 -27.71 1.91 13.25
C ALA A 80 -28.62 0.77 13.76
N SER A 81 -28.03 -0.28 14.36
CA SER A 81 -28.73 -1.41 14.99
C SER A 81 -28.75 -1.26 16.50
#